data_AF-A0A521KQR2-F1
#
_entry.id   AF-A0A521KQR2-F1
#
_cell.length_a   1.000
_cell.length_b   1.000
_cell.length_c   1.000
_cell.angle_alpha   90.00
_cell.angle_beta   90.00
_cell.angle_gamma   90.00
#
_symmetry.space_group_name_H-M   'P 1'
#
loop_
_entity.id
_entity.type
_entity.pdbx_description
1 polymer ?
#
loop_
_entity_poly.entity_id
_entity_poly.type
_entity_poly.pdbx_seq_one_letter_code
_entity_poly.pdbx_strand_id
1 'polypeptide(L)'
;MSRLGIQFCWELAFGVLAALAFVPRAPVGTLFYRIMGSAALVLLLSGLGLALDAGRDWTEPGCLAAIAACAAFPLYSGPMRGATWGIALAIGVAGSALATTFELHHWMQDAGAVQIGLASLSALATGAVAGSVGLAMVLGHWYLTVPNLGIEHLQRLNRVTIASMCSSLVLVSLLCALHASELDAKATPLFGPWGLFHLGTRMAVGLVLPLVFAWMAASSMRYRNTRSATGILYASTVLVLIGTAAALSLQDSYGLPL
;
A
#
# COMPACT_ATOMS: atom_id res chain seq x y z
N MET A 1 -1.25 -19.59 11.13
CA MET A 1 -0.44 -18.36 11.26
C MET A 1 -0.03 -17.91 9.86
N SER A 2 -0.09 -16.65 9.47
CA SER A 2 -1.35 -15.88 9.39
C SER A 2 -1.58 -15.54 7.91
N ARG A 3 -2.69 -15.99 7.31
CA ARG A 3 -3.03 -15.67 5.90
C ARG A 3 -3.06 -14.15 5.66
N LEU A 4 -3.43 -13.39 6.71
CA LEU A 4 -3.30 -11.94 6.77
C LEU A 4 -1.87 -11.42 6.54
N GLY A 5 -0.85 -12.09 7.07
CA GLY A 5 0.55 -11.74 6.85
C GLY A 5 0.96 -11.90 5.38
N ILE A 6 0.49 -12.95 4.70
CA ILE A 6 0.74 -13.16 3.27
C ILE A 6 0.14 -12.02 2.45
N GLN A 7 -1.15 -11.74 2.67
CA GLN A 7 -1.86 -10.66 2.00
C GLN A 7 -1.19 -9.30 2.26
N PHE A 8 -0.91 -9.00 3.53
CA PHE A 8 -0.30 -7.73 3.95
C PHE A 8 1.06 -7.49 3.29
N CYS A 9 1.90 -8.53 3.21
CA CYS A 9 3.19 -8.44 2.54
C CYS A 9 3.03 -8.10 1.05
N TRP A 10 2.10 -8.77 0.35
CA TRP A 10 1.90 -8.55 -1.09
C TRP A 10 1.19 -7.23 -1.41
N GLU A 11 0.20 -6.80 -0.62
CA GLU A 11 -0.47 -5.50 -0.83
C GLU A 11 0.49 -4.33 -0.53
N LEU A 12 1.36 -4.45 0.48
CA LEU A 12 2.35 -3.43 0.78
C LEU A 12 3.43 -3.38 -0.31
N ALA A 13 3.86 -4.53 -0.83
CA ALA A 13 4.76 -4.59 -1.98
C ALA A 13 4.15 -3.91 -3.22
N PHE A 14 2.87 -4.19 -3.50
CA PHE A 14 2.10 -3.51 -4.53
C PHE A 14 2.14 -1.99 -4.34
N GLY A 15 1.87 -1.51 -3.13
CA GLY A 15 1.86 -0.08 -2.83
C GLY A 15 3.20 0.60 -3.09
N VAL A 16 4.32 -0.03 -2.68
CA VAL A 16 5.67 0.50 -2.91
C VAL A 16 5.98 0.56 -4.40
N LEU A 17 5.69 -0.51 -5.16
CA LEU A 17 5.95 -0.57 -6.60
C LEU A 17 5.04 0.39 -7.40
N ALA A 18 3.76 0.47 -7.03
CA ALA A 18 2.81 1.39 -7.63
C ALA A 18 3.22 2.84 -7.41
N ALA A 19 3.64 3.20 -6.19
CA ALA A 19 4.16 4.53 -5.89
C ALA A 19 5.44 4.84 -6.68
N LEU A 20 6.33 3.85 -6.83
CA LEU A 20 7.58 3.99 -7.59
C LEU A 20 7.33 4.32 -9.07
N ALA A 21 6.20 3.87 -9.64
CA ALA A 21 5.81 4.16 -11.02
C ALA A 21 5.57 5.66 -11.27
N PHE A 22 5.30 6.44 -10.22
CA PHE A 22 5.13 7.89 -10.30
C PHE A 22 6.44 8.67 -10.11
N VAL A 23 7.56 8.00 -9.87
CA VAL A 23 8.91 8.59 -9.75
C VAL A 23 9.87 8.06 -10.84
N PRO A 24 9.54 8.05 -12.15
CA PRO A 24 10.37 7.37 -13.16
C PRO A 24 11.62 8.15 -13.64
N ARG A 25 11.77 9.43 -13.29
CA ARG A 25 12.80 10.32 -13.88
C ARG A 25 13.43 11.31 -12.90
N ALA A 26 13.31 11.05 -11.60
CA ALA A 26 13.94 11.93 -10.61
C ALA A 26 15.47 11.70 -10.61
N PRO A 27 16.30 12.76 -10.52
CA PRO A 27 17.76 12.66 -10.40
C PRO A 27 18.18 12.23 -8.98
N VAL A 28 17.56 11.17 -8.45
CA VAL A 28 17.76 10.61 -7.10
C VAL A 28 18.84 9.52 -7.05
N GLY A 29 19.47 9.24 -8.21
CA GLY A 29 20.47 8.19 -8.37
C GLY A 29 19.89 6.76 -8.36
N THR A 30 20.72 5.77 -8.70
CA THR A 30 20.32 4.35 -8.73
C THR A 30 20.08 3.79 -7.33
N LEU A 31 20.76 4.31 -6.31
CA LEU A 31 20.62 3.88 -4.93
C LEU A 31 19.19 3.98 -4.41
N PHE A 32 18.47 5.07 -4.75
CA PHE A 32 17.07 5.24 -4.36
C PHE A 32 16.18 4.10 -4.88
N TYR A 33 16.27 3.78 -6.18
CA TYR A 33 15.50 2.69 -6.79
C TYR A 33 15.91 1.32 -6.25
N ARG A 34 17.19 1.15 -5.89
CA ARG A 34 17.66 -0.08 -5.24
C ARG A 34 17.06 -0.26 -3.86
N ILE A 35 17.04 0.78 -3.03
CA ILE A 35 16.48 0.70 -1.66
C ILE A 35 14.97 0.46 -1.71
N MET A 36 14.24 1.18 -2.57
CA MET A 36 12.79 1.00 -2.72
C MET A 36 12.45 -0.35 -3.36
N GLY A 37 13.20 -0.75 -4.38
CA GLY A 37 13.06 -2.06 -4.98
C GLY A 37 13.38 -3.19 -3.99
N SER A 38 14.41 -3.04 -3.14
CA SER A 38 14.75 -4.06 -2.15
C SER A 38 13.72 -4.13 -1.05
N ALA A 39 13.13 -2.99 -0.63
CA ALA A 39 12.02 -2.98 0.31
C ALA A 39 10.82 -3.77 -0.25
N ALA A 40 10.44 -3.53 -1.52
CA ALA A 40 9.39 -4.31 -2.18
C ALA A 40 9.76 -5.79 -2.32
N LEU A 41 11.02 -6.10 -2.68
CA LEU A 41 11.50 -7.49 -2.81
C LEU A 41 11.42 -8.24 -1.49
N VAL A 42 11.85 -7.64 -0.38
CA VAL A 42 11.76 -8.24 0.95
C VAL A 42 10.30 -8.57 1.27
N LEU A 43 9.37 -7.65 1.01
CA LEU A 43 7.95 -7.89 1.23
C LEU A 43 7.40 -9.04 0.36
N LEU A 44 7.75 -9.07 -0.93
CA LEU A 44 7.34 -10.16 -1.82
C LEU A 44 7.88 -11.53 -1.36
N LEU A 45 9.16 -11.59 -1.01
CA LEU A 45 9.81 -12.81 -0.51
C LEU A 45 9.26 -13.24 0.85
N SER A 46 8.96 -12.29 1.74
CA SER A 46 8.29 -12.59 3.02
C SER A 46 6.90 -13.17 2.80
N GLY A 47 6.09 -12.58 1.93
CA GLY A 47 4.76 -13.13 1.60
C GLY A 47 4.86 -14.51 0.95
N LEU A 48 5.82 -14.73 0.04
CA LEU A 48 6.06 -16.03 -0.58
C LEU A 48 6.54 -17.07 0.45
N GLY A 49 7.47 -16.70 1.33
CA GLY A 49 7.96 -17.59 2.39
C GLY A 49 6.85 -18.00 3.36
N LEU A 50 6.01 -17.05 3.76
CA LEU A 50 4.83 -17.32 4.60
C LEU A 50 3.79 -18.20 3.88
N ALA A 51 3.62 -18.02 2.56
CA ALA A 51 2.73 -18.87 1.76
C ALA A 51 3.22 -20.31 1.72
N LEU A 52 4.51 -20.53 1.44
CA LEU A 52 5.11 -21.86 1.41
C LEU A 52 5.10 -22.53 2.80
N ASP A 53 5.38 -21.77 3.87
CA ASP A 53 5.29 -22.26 5.26
C ASP A 53 3.86 -22.65 5.65
N ALA A 54 2.86 -21.94 5.10
CA ALA A 54 1.44 -22.28 5.24
C ALA A 54 1.00 -23.49 4.40
N GLY A 55 1.93 -24.16 3.69
CA GLY A 55 1.68 -25.36 2.90
C GLY A 55 1.17 -25.10 1.48
N ARG A 56 1.31 -23.88 0.96
CA ARG A 56 0.97 -23.54 -0.43
C ARG A 56 1.96 -24.16 -1.39
N ASP A 57 1.47 -24.67 -2.52
CA ASP A 57 2.38 -25.11 -3.58
C ASP A 57 2.97 -23.90 -4.30
N TRP A 58 4.25 -23.99 -4.69
CA TRP A 58 4.94 -22.93 -5.44
C TRP A 58 4.36 -22.73 -6.85
N THR A 59 3.59 -23.70 -7.35
CA THR A 59 2.87 -23.67 -8.62
C THR A 59 1.50 -23.00 -8.52
N GLU A 60 1.03 -22.68 -7.31
CA GLU A 60 -0.23 -21.94 -7.16
C GLU A 60 -0.14 -20.56 -7.83
N PRO A 61 -1.24 -20.08 -8.43
CA PRO A 61 -1.22 -18.85 -9.22
C PRO A 61 -0.79 -17.61 -8.42
N GLY A 62 -1.11 -17.55 -7.13
CA GLY A 62 -0.66 -16.47 -6.23
C GLY A 62 0.86 -16.50 -6.03
N CYS A 63 1.44 -17.67 -5.77
CA CYS A 63 2.88 -17.88 -5.64
C CYS A 63 3.62 -17.55 -6.95
N LEU A 64 3.10 -18.01 -8.09
CA LEU A 64 3.67 -17.71 -9.41
C LEU A 64 3.66 -16.21 -9.73
N ALA A 65 2.57 -15.50 -9.38
CA ALA A 65 2.48 -14.06 -9.55
C ALA A 65 3.51 -13.31 -8.67
N ALA A 66 3.70 -13.73 -7.42
CA ALA A 66 4.72 -13.19 -6.53
C ALA A 66 6.14 -13.48 -7.05
N ILE A 67 6.40 -14.69 -7.55
CA ILE A 67 7.69 -15.08 -8.16
C ILE A 67 7.98 -14.22 -9.40
N ALA A 68 6.99 -14.00 -10.27
CA ALA A 68 7.13 -13.12 -11.43
C ALA A 68 7.47 -11.67 -11.02
N ALA A 69 6.83 -11.16 -9.96
CA ALA A 69 7.13 -9.84 -9.41
C ALA A 69 8.57 -9.76 -8.82
N CYS A 70 9.02 -10.82 -8.13
CA CYS A 70 10.40 -10.95 -7.66
C CYS A 70 11.40 -10.99 -8.81
N ALA A 71 11.11 -11.75 -9.87
CA ALA A 71 11.99 -11.89 -11.03
C ALA A 71 12.20 -10.56 -11.78
N ALA A 72 11.23 -9.65 -11.72
CA ALA A 72 11.33 -8.31 -12.31
C ALA A 72 12.26 -7.34 -11.53
N PHE A 73 12.64 -7.68 -10.29
CA PHE A 73 13.43 -6.81 -9.40
C PHE A 73 14.72 -6.25 -10.02
N PRO A 74 15.61 -7.04 -10.64
CA PRO A 74 16.87 -6.51 -11.17
C PRO A 74 16.65 -5.44 -12.25
N LEU A 75 15.55 -5.53 -12.99
CA LEU A 75 15.25 -4.67 -14.13
C LEU A 75 14.71 -3.31 -13.69
N TYR A 76 13.84 -3.24 -12.67
CA TYR A 76 13.30 -1.96 -12.18
C TYR A 76 14.18 -1.30 -11.09
N SER A 77 15.02 -2.06 -10.39
CA SER A 77 15.95 -1.54 -9.36
C SER A 77 17.32 -1.14 -9.91
N GLY A 78 17.69 -1.66 -11.09
CA GLY A 78 18.99 -1.48 -11.70
C GLY A 78 19.22 -0.12 -12.40
N PRO A 79 20.32 -0.02 -13.18
CA PRO A 79 20.63 1.19 -13.95
C PRO A 79 19.74 1.35 -15.20
N MET A 80 18.99 0.31 -15.58
CA MET A 80 18.15 0.32 -16.77
C MET A 80 17.05 1.39 -16.67
N ARG A 81 16.87 2.16 -17.74
CA ARG A 81 15.84 3.20 -17.87
C ARG A 81 15.18 3.09 -19.24
N GLY A 82 13.93 3.57 -19.33
CA GLY A 82 13.14 3.52 -20.57
C GLY A 82 12.04 2.45 -20.51
N ALA A 83 11.71 1.86 -21.67
CA ALA A 83 10.58 0.93 -21.80
C ALA A 83 10.77 -0.35 -20.96
N THR A 84 11.98 -0.88 -20.88
CA THR A 84 12.30 -2.09 -20.10
C THR A 84 12.05 -1.89 -18.60
N TRP A 85 12.42 -0.73 -18.05
CA TRP A 85 12.12 -0.36 -16.67
C TRP A 85 10.61 -0.28 -16.43
N GLY A 86 9.87 0.35 -17.35
CA GLY A 86 8.41 0.47 -17.25
C GLY A 86 7.71 -0.88 -17.31
N ILE A 87 8.12 -1.77 -18.21
CA ILE A 87 7.58 -3.13 -18.33
C ILE A 87 7.89 -3.95 -17.08
N ALA A 88 9.13 -3.92 -16.60
CA ALA A 88 9.51 -4.65 -15.38
C ALA A 88 8.73 -4.16 -14.16
N LEU A 89 8.56 -2.84 -14.03
CA LEU A 89 7.76 -2.29 -12.94
C LEU A 89 6.28 -2.67 -13.08
N ALA A 90 5.73 -2.65 -14.29
CA ALA A 90 4.37 -3.11 -14.55
C ALA A 90 4.18 -4.59 -14.18
N ILE A 91 5.16 -5.46 -14.48
CA ILE A 91 5.16 -6.86 -14.05
C ILE A 91 5.18 -6.96 -12.53
N GLY A 92 6.01 -6.16 -11.85
CA GLY A 92 6.06 -6.12 -10.38
C GLY A 92 4.72 -5.69 -9.76
N VAL A 93 4.12 -4.63 -10.29
CA VAL A 93 2.82 -4.11 -9.83
C VAL A 93 1.70 -5.11 -10.13
N ALA A 94 1.62 -5.65 -11.35
CA ALA A 94 0.60 -6.62 -11.71
C ALA A 94 0.75 -7.94 -10.93
N GLY A 95 1.98 -8.43 -10.77
CA GLY A 95 2.26 -9.66 -10.04
C GLY A 95 1.92 -9.56 -8.55
N SER A 96 2.27 -8.45 -7.89
CA SER A 96 1.86 -8.19 -6.50
C SER A 96 0.35 -8.05 -6.36
N ALA A 97 -0.31 -7.33 -7.28
CA ALA A 97 -1.77 -7.19 -7.26
C ALA A 97 -2.48 -8.55 -7.45
N LEU A 98 -2.04 -9.34 -8.42
CA LEU A 98 -2.58 -10.67 -8.67
C LEU A 98 -2.36 -11.59 -7.47
N ALA A 99 -1.16 -11.60 -6.89
CA ALA A 99 -0.85 -12.39 -5.69
C ALA A 99 -1.80 -12.05 -4.53
N THR A 100 -2.02 -10.76 -4.24
CA THR A 100 -3.01 -10.31 -3.25
C THR A 100 -4.43 -10.79 -3.60
N THR A 101 -4.87 -10.65 -4.86
CA THR A 101 -6.23 -11.06 -5.26
C THR A 101 -6.46 -12.57 -5.12
N PHE A 102 -5.44 -13.38 -5.44
CA PHE A 102 -5.53 -14.83 -5.27
C PHE A 102 -5.56 -15.23 -3.80
N GLU A 103 -4.84 -14.54 -2.92
CA GLU A 103 -4.92 -14.82 -1.48
C GLU A 103 -6.29 -14.46 -0.91
N LEU A 104 -6.86 -13.33 -1.30
CA LEU A 104 -8.23 -12.95 -0.93
C LEU A 104 -9.28 -13.94 -1.46
N HIS A 105 -9.13 -14.43 -2.70
CA HIS A 105 -10.03 -15.43 -3.26
C HIS A 105 -10.02 -16.74 -2.44
N HIS A 106 -8.84 -17.16 -1.95
CA HIS A 106 -8.75 -18.33 -1.08
C HIS A 106 -9.38 -18.12 0.30
N TRP A 107 -9.44 -16.88 0.77
CA TRP A 107 -10.06 -16.56 2.04
C TRP A 107 -11.57 -16.42 1.93
N MET A 108 -12.04 -15.82 0.83
CA MET A 108 -13.45 -15.55 0.57
C MET A 108 -14.02 -16.55 -0.44
N GLN A 109 -13.92 -17.86 -0.17
CA GLN A 109 -14.32 -18.90 -1.13
C GLN A 109 -15.81 -18.86 -1.48
N ASP A 110 -16.65 -18.44 -0.54
CA ASP A 110 -18.10 -18.32 -0.72
C ASP A 110 -18.52 -16.97 -1.33
N ALA A 111 -17.57 -16.05 -1.53
CA ALA A 111 -17.85 -14.72 -2.03
C ALA A 111 -17.96 -14.69 -3.56
N GLY A 112 -18.91 -13.89 -4.06
CA GLY A 112 -19.03 -13.65 -5.50
C GLY A 112 -17.82 -12.90 -6.08
N ALA A 113 -17.60 -13.03 -7.39
CA ALA A 113 -16.47 -12.38 -8.08
C ALA A 113 -16.41 -10.86 -7.88
N VAL A 114 -17.57 -10.19 -7.82
CA VAL A 114 -17.66 -8.74 -7.57
C VAL A 114 -17.17 -8.39 -6.17
N GLN A 115 -17.51 -9.20 -5.17
CA GLN A 115 -17.12 -8.99 -3.78
C GLN A 115 -15.61 -9.18 -3.59
N ILE A 116 -15.04 -10.23 -4.20
CA ILE A 116 -13.58 -10.44 -4.23
C ILE A 116 -12.88 -9.28 -4.94
N GLY A 117 -13.43 -8.78 -6.04
CA GLY A 117 -12.91 -7.62 -6.75
C GLY A 117 -12.87 -6.36 -5.88
N LEU A 118 -13.97 -6.05 -5.18
CA LEU A 118 -14.04 -4.91 -4.27
C LEU A 118 -13.11 -5.06 -3.06
N ALA A 119 -13.05 -6.25 -2.46
CA ALA A 119 -12.15 -6.56 -1.36
C ALA A 119 -10.68 -6.42 -1.78
N SER A 120 -10.33 -6.94 -2.96
CA SER A 120 -8.99 -6.81 -3.54
C SER A 120 -8.64 -5.35 -3.80
N LEU A 121 -9.56 -4.55 -4.37
CA LEU A 121 -9.33 -3.12 -4.57
C LEU A 121 -9.09 -2.39 -3.25
N SER A 122 -9.85 -2.72 -2.20
CA SER A 122 -9.67 -2.13 -0.86
C SER A 122 -8.31 -2.48 -0.26
N ALA A 123 -7.92 -3.76 -0.30
CA ALA A 123 -6.61 -4.24 0.16
C ALA A 123 -5.46 -3.55 -0.59
N LEU A 124 -5.54 -3.49 -1.92
CA LEU A 124 -4.55 -2.80 -2.76
C LEU A 124 -4.52 -1.29 -2.50
N ALA A 125 -5.67 -0.66 -2.23
CA ALA A 125 -5.72 0.76 -1.84
C ALA A 125 -5.04 0.99 -0.48
N THR A 126 -5.25 0.12 0.50
CA THR A 126 -4.56 0.16 1.80
C THR A 126 -3.04 0.03 1.63
N GLY A 127 -2.61 -0.93 0.83
CA GLY A 127 -1.20 -1.09 0.45
C GLY A 127 -0.65 0.16 -0.25
N ALA A 128 -1.40 0.74 -1.21
CA ALA A 128 -1.02 1.95 -1.93
C ALA A 128 -0.90 3.19 -1.02
N VAL A 129 -1.75 3.33 0.01
CA VAL A 129 -1.63 4.39 1.01
C VAL A 129 -0.31 4.25 1.77
N ALA A 130 -0.03 3.07 2.31
CA ALA A 130 1.19 2.81 3.07
C ALA A 130 2.46 2.95 2.20
N GLY A 131 2.45 2.39 0.99
CA GLY A 131 3.57 2.45 0.07
C GLY A 131 3.84 3.85 -0.48
N SER A 132 2.80 4.62 -0.82
CA SER A 132 2.97 5.98 -1.33
C SER A 132 3.48 6.95 -0.27
N VAL A 133 2.93 6.89 0.95
CA VAL A 133 3.43 7.69 2.09
C VAL A 133 4.87 7.30 2.46
N GLY A 134 5.16 6.00 2.54
CA GLY A 134 6.52 5.52 2.82
C GLY A 134 7.52 6.01 1.76
N LEU A 135 7.15 5.91 0.48
CA LEU A 135 7.98 6.44 -0.61
C LEU A 135 8.13 7.97 -0.52
N ALA A 136 7.07 8.69 -0.17
CA ALA A 136 7.10 10.15 -0.02
C ALA A 136 8.05 10.59 1.09
N MET A 137 8.03 9.87 2.22
CA MET A 137 8.94 10.08 3.35
C MET A 137 10.39 9.82 2.94
N VAL A 138 10.68 8.68 2.29
CA VAL A 138 12.02 8.34 1.83
C VAL A 138 12.51 9.36 0.81
N LEU A 139 11.68 9.72 -0.16
CA LEU A 139 12.01 10.77 -1.13
C LEU A 139 12.30 12.09 -0.42
N GLY A 140 11.50 12.43 0.60
CA GLY A 140 11.72 13.59 1.46
C GLY A 140 13.10 13.60 2.14
N HIS A 141 13.59 12.46 2.61
CA HIS A 141 14.94 12.34 3.14
C HIS A 141 16.01 12.65 2.08
N TRP A 142 15.83 12.18 0.84
CA TRP A 142 16.73 12.49 -0.28
C TRP A 142 16.79 13.99 -0.62
N TYR A 143 15.72 14.75 -0.39
CA TYR A 143 15.73 16.20 -0.53
C TYR A 143 16.63 16.92 0.48
N LEU A 144 16.95 16.28 1.60
CA LEU A 144 17.86 16.84 2.60
C LEU A 144 19.33 16.53 2.29
N THR A 145 19.61 15.48 1.51
CA THR A 145 20.96 14.98 1.25
C THR A 145 21.45 15.27 -0.17
N VAL A 146 20.54 15.36 -1.15
CA VAL A 146 20.89 15.62 -2.56
C VAL A 146 20.48 17.05 -2.94
N PRO A 147 21.45 17.94 -3.24
CA PRO A 147 21.16 19.29 -3.68
C PRO A 147 20.50 19.31 -5.07
N ASN A 148 19.66 20.33 -5.34
CA ASN A 148 19.00 20.58 -6.62
C ASN A 148 17.93 19.55 -7.09
N LEU A 149 17.31 18.80 -6.18
CA LEU A 149 16.11 18.02 -6.53
C LEU A 149 14.90 18.93 -6.78
N GLY A 150 14.26 18.76 -7.94
CA GLY A 150 13.10 19.57 -8.34
C GLY A 150 11.83 19.17 -7.58
N ILE A 151 11.27 20.11 -6.81
CA ILE A 151 10.12 19.94 -5.89
C ILE A 151 8.88 19.26 -6.52
N GLU A 152 8.77 19.31 -7.85
CA GLU A 152 7.72 18.67 -8.64
C GLU A 152 7.58 17.17 -8.35
N HIS A 153 8.69 16.47 -8.07
CA HIS A 153 8.65 15.03 -7.75
C HIS A 153 7.94 14.78 -6.41
N LEU A 154 8.23 15.60 -5.40
CA LEU A 154 7.60 15.48 -4.09
C LEU A 154 6.12 15.87 -4.16
N GLN A 155 5.78 16.90 -4.93
CA GLN A 155 4.39 17.31 -5.18
C GLN A 155 3.60 16.23 -5.94
N ARG A 156 4.21 15.58 -6.93
CA ARG A 156 3.60 14.46 -7.65
C ARG A 156 3.30 13.30 -6.71
N LEU A 157 4.28 12.93 -5.88
CA LEU A 157 4.11 11.80 -4.96
C LEU A 157 3.10 12.11 -3.85
N ASN A 158 3.08 13.33 -3.32
CA ASN A 158 2.05 13.76 -2.37
C ASN A 158 0.64 13.72 -2.97
N ARG A 159 0.48 14.06 -4.26
CA ARG A 159 -0.81 13.90 -4.96
C ARG A 159 -1.21 12.44 -5.10
N VAL A 160 -0.26 11.54 -5.38
CA VAL A 160 -0.52 10.09 -5.41
C VAL A 160 -0.96 9.61 -4.04
N THR A 161 -0.28 10.03 -2.97
CA THR A 161 -0.68 9.74 -1.59
C THR A 161 -2.11 10.19 -1.28
N ILE A 162 -2.47 11.43 -1.61
CA ILE A 162 -3.84 11.94 -1.41
C ILE A 162 -4.83 11.09 -2.21
N ALA A 163 -4.53 10.77 -3.47
CA ALA A 163 -5.39 9.94 -4.31
C ALA A 163 -5.58 8.54 -3.72
N SER A 164 -4.51 7.90 -3.23
CA SER A 164 -4.57 6.59 -2.58
C SER A 164 -5.39 6.63 -1.28
N MET A 165 -5.25 7.69 -0.48
CA MET A 165 -6.04 7.86 0.75
C MET A 165 -7.52 8.05 0.44
N CYS A 166 -7.84 8.89 -0.54
CA CYS A 166 -9.22 9.06 -1.00
C CYS A 166 -9.81 7.76 -1.55
N SER A 167 -9.05 7.01 -2.37
CA SER A 167 -9.54 5.74 -2.91
C SER A 167 -9.76 4.71 -1.80
N SER A 168 -8.84 4.61 -0.83
CA SER A 168 -9.01 3.74 0.33
C SER A 168 -10.24 4.15 1.15
N LEU A 169 -10.43 5.44 1.44
CA LEU A 169 -11.59 5.93 2.18
C LEU A 169 -12.91 5.55 1.50
N VAL A 170 -13.01 5.74 0.18
CA VAL A 170 -14.21 5.39 -0.60
C VAL A 170 -14.45 3.88 -0.59
N LEU A 171 -13.42 3.07 -0.83
CA LEU A 171 -13.55 1.61 -0.90
C LEU A 171 -13.93 1.01 0.44
N VAL A 172 -13.31 1.46 1.53
CA VAL A 172 -13.65 1.02 2.90
C VAL A 172 -15.07 1.43 3.25
N SER A 173 -15.45 2.68 2.97
CA SER A 173 -16.83 3.16 3.23
C SER A 173 -17.86 2.36 2.43
N LEU A 174 -17.55 2.03 1.18
CA LEU A 174 -18.40 1.21 0.32
C LEU A 174 -18.53 -0.22 0.85
N LEU A 175 -17.42 -0.85 1.27
CA LEU A 175 -17.45 -2.18 1.86
C LEU A 175 -18.28 -2.22 3.15
N CYS A 176 -18.11 -1.22 4.02
CA CYS A 176 -18.93 -1.06 5.23
C CYS A 176 -20.41 -0.91 4.90
N ALA A 177 -20.76 -0.11 3.89
CA ALA A 177 -22.15 0.13 3.49
C ALA A 177 -22.80 -1.13 2.88
N LEU A 178 -22.07 -1.84 2.01
CA LEU A 178 -22.58 -3.04 1.34
C LEU A 178 -22.78 -4.22 2.29
N HIS A 179 -21.92 -4.36 3.31
CA HIS A 179 -21.98 -5.47 4.27
C HIS A 179 -22.53 -5.04 5.62
N ALA A 180 -23.21 -3.89 5.71
CA ALA A 180 -23.64 -3.31 6.98
C ALA A 180 -24.48 -4.29 7.82
N SER A 181 -25.41 -5.01 7.19
CA SER A 181 -26.25 -6.01 7.86
C SER A 181 -25.48 -7.23 8.35
N GLU A 182 -24.49 -7.70 7.59
CA GLU A 182 -23.65 -8.84 7.95
C GLU A 182 -22.67 -8.48 9.07
N LEU A 183 -22.14 -7.25 9.04
CA LEU A 183 -21.22 -6.69 10.02
C LEU A 183 -21.90 -6.42 11.36
N ASP A 184 -23.19 -6.10 11.35
CA ASP A 184 -24.00 -5.87 12.56
C ASP A 184 -24.52 -7.19 13.16
N ALA A 185 -24.70 -8.23 12.33
CA ALA A 185 -25.12 -9.56 12.78
C ALA A 185 -24.01 -10.37 13.48
N LYS A 186 -22.75 -9.91 13.43
CA LYS A 186 -21.64 -10.58 14.13
C LYS A 186 -21.73 -10.41 15.65
N ALA A 187 -21.11 -11.34 16.39
CA ALA A 187 -21.07 -11.33 17.86
C ALA A 187 -20.54 -10.01 18.46
N THR A 188 -19.61 -9.37 17.76
CA THR A 188 -19.21 -7.98 18.02
C THR A 188 -19.62 -7.13 16.82
N PRO A 189 -20.67 -6.29 16.93
CA PRO A 189 -21.13 -5.49 15.81
C PRO A 189 -20.10 -4.41 15.47
N LEU A 190 -19.84 -4.21 14.17
CA LEU A 190 -18.89 -3.19 13.71
C LEU A 190 -19.32 -1.78 14.14
N PHE A 191 -20.61 -1.50 14.16
CA PHE A 191 -21.16 -0.21 14.57
C PHE A 191 -21.42 -0.11 16.08
N GLY A 192 -21.04 -1.14 16.85
CA GLY A 192 -20.98 -1.07 18.30
C GLY A 192 -19.79 -0.24 18.81
N PRO A 193 -19.71 0.07 20.11
CA PRO A 193 -18.67 0.95 20.66
C PRO A 193 -17.23 0.48 20.36
N TRP A 194 -16.99 -0.83 20.42
CA TRP A 194 -15.69 -1.42 20.15
C TRP A 194 -15.33 -1.41 18.66
N GLY A 195 -16.27 -1.83 17.79
CA GLY A 195 -16.06 -1.79 16.35
C GLY A 195 -15.86 -0.36 15.83
N LEU A 196 -16.63 0.60 16.34
CA LEU A 196 -16.53 2.01 15.99
C LEU A 196 -15.24 2.65 16.49
N PHE A 197 -14.68 2.17 17.61
CA PHE A 197 -13.35 2.61 18.06
C PHE A 197 -12.25 2.16 17.09
N HIS A 198 -12.26 0.90 16.65
CA HIS A 198 -11.27 0.38 15.69
C HIS A 198 -11.45 0.99 14.29
N LEU A 199 -12.69 1.03 13.78
CA LEU A 199 -13.03 1.66 12.51
C LEU A 199 -12.75 3.17 12.55
N GLY A 200 -13.11 3.83 13.65
CA GLY A 200 -12.80 5.24 13.89
C GLY A 200 -11.31 5.51 13.91
N THR A 201 -10.50 4.64 14.53
CA THR A 201 -9.03 4.74 14.50
C THR A 201 -8.51 4.57 13.07
N ARG A 202 -8.98 3.57 12.33
CA ARG A 202 -8.64 3.35 10.92
C ARG A 202 -8.95 4.58 10.06
N MET A 203 -10.16 5.13 10.19
CA MET A 203 -10.63 6.24 9.36
C MET A 203 -10.00 7.57 9.79
N ALA A 204 -10.05 7.91 11.07
CA ALA A 204 -9.58 9.20 11.57
C ALA A 204 -8.05 9.29 11.60
N VAL A 205 -7.39 8.30 12.20
CA VAL A 205 -5.92 8.29 12.38
C VAL A 205 -5.22 7.77 11.13
N GLY A 206 -5.77 6.75 10.47
CA GLY A 206 -5.14 6.12 9.31
C GLY A 206 -5.32 6.85 7.98
N LEU A 207 -6.40 7.61 7.81
CA LEU A 207 -6.77 8.22 6.53
C LEU A 207 -7.00 9.73 6.64
N VAL A 208 -7.96 10.18 7.46
CA VAL A 208 -8.38 11.59 7.50
C VAL A 208 -7.26 12.51 8.00
N LEU A 209 -6.63 12.19 9.13
CA LEU A 209 -5.54 13.01 9.68
C LEU A 209 -4.30 13.04 8.76
N PRO A 210 -3.83 11.90 8.20
CA PRO A 210 -2.83 11.89 7.14
C PRO A 210 -3.20 12.69 5.90
N LEU A 211 -4.47 12.71 5.51
CA LEU A 211 -4.95 13.51 4.38
C LEU A 211 -4.84 15.02 4.66
N VAL A 212 -5.19 15.44 5.88
CA VAL A 212 -4.97 16.82 6.34
C VAL A 212 -3.47 17.15 6.31
N PHE A 213 -2.62 16.23 6.77
CA PHE A 213 -1.16 16.41 6.74
C PHE A 213 -0.63 16.47 5.31
N ALA A 214 -1.13 15.66 4.39
CA ALA A 214 -0.76 15.72 2.98
C ALA A 214 -1.17 17.06 2.33
N TRP A 215 -2.31 17.64 2.75
CA TRP A 215 -2.71 18.98 2.33
C TRP A 215 -1.82 20.08 2.92
N MET A 216 -1.43 19.97 4.19
CA MET A 216 -0.47 20.88 4.82
C MET A 216 0.91 20.78 4.16
N ALA A 217 1.37 19.56 3.87
CA ALA A 217 2.62 19.33 3.14
C ALA A 217 2.57 19.95 1.74
N ALA A 218 1.45 19.82 1.03
CA ALA A 218 1.24 20.49 -0.26
C ALA A 218 1.39 22.01 -0.16
N SER A 219 0.83 22.60 0.90
CA SER A 219 0.97 24.03 1.18
C SER A 219 2.42 24.41 1.47
N SER A 220 3.14 23.67 2.32
CA SER A 220 4.56 23.90 2.61
C SER A 220 5.44 23.79 1.35
N MET A 221 5.14 22.84 0.46
CA MET A 221 5.82 22.69 -0.82
C MET A 221 5.57 23.88 -1.76
N ARG A 222 4.37 24.48 -1.73
CA ARG A 222 4.07 25.69 -2.52
C ARG A 222 4.97 26.87 -2.13
N TYR A 223 5.30 27.00 -0.85
CA TYR A 223 6.24 28.00 -0.33
C TYR A 223 7.71 27.56 -0.38
N ARG A 224 8.03 26.45 -1.07
CA ARG A 224 9.38 25.86 -1.16
C ARG A 224 10.02 25.52 0.20
N ASN A 225 9.22 25.39 1.25
CA ASN A 225 9.71 24.95 2.57
C ASN A 225 9.75 23.42 2.63
N THR A 226 10.76 22.84 2.00
CA THR A 226 10.92 21.38 1.89
C THR A 226 11.17 20.74 3.25
N ARG A 227 11.92 21.36 4.16
CA ARG A 227 12.19 20.81 5.51
C ARG A 227 10.93 20.65 6.35
N SER A 228 9.99 21.61 6.27
CA SER A 228 8.70 21.49 6.95
C SER A 228 7.83 20.41 6.30
N ALA A 229 7.78 20.39 4.96
CA ALA A 229 6.98 19.39 4.23
C ALA A 229 7.42 17.96 4.53
N THR A 230 8.74 17.70 4.62
CA THR A 230 9.25 16.36 4.93
C THR A 230 8.92 15.94 6.37
N GLY A 231 9.03 16.84 7.35
CA GLY A 231 8.63 16.55 8.73
C GLY A 231 7.16 16.14 8.86
N ILE A 232 6.27 16.79 8.10
CA ILE A 232 4.84 16.43 8.06
C ILE A 232 4.65 15.02 7.45
N LEU A 233 5.37 14.69 6.38
CA LEU A 233 5.31 13.36 5.76
C LEU A 233 5.80 12.26 6.71
N TYR A 234 6.84 12.50 7.52
CA TYR A 234 7.29 11.55 8.55
C TYR A 234 6.19 11.25 9.57
N ALA A 235 5.53 12.29 10.09
CA ALA A 235 4.41 12.11 11.01
C ALA A 235 3.25 11.36 10.33
N SER A 236 2.96 11.70 9.07
CA SER A 236 1.94 11.01 8.26
C SER A 236 2.22 9.52 8.09
N THR A 237 3.49 9.11 7.94
CA THR A 237 3.86 7.68 7.87
C THR A 237 3.48 6.92 9.12
N VAL A 238 3.78 7.47 10.30
CA VAL A 238 3.45 6.83 11.58
C VAL A 238 1.93 6.65 11.72
N LEU A 239 1.16 7.69 11.41
CA LEU A 239 -0.30 7.65 11.48
C LEU A 239 -0.90 6.63 10.51
N VAL A 240 -0.39 6.58 9.27
CA VAL A 240 -0.81 5.57 8.29
C VAL A 240 -0.48 4.15 8.76
N LEU A 241 0.70 3.92 9.36
CA LEU A 241 1.06 2.60 9.90
C LEU A 241 0.12 2.17 11.03
N ILE A 242 -0.24 3.09 11.94
CA ILE A 242 -1.24 2.84 12.98
C ILE A 242 -2.60 2.49 12.34
N GLY A 243 -3.00 3.26 11.34
CA GLY A 243 -4.22 3.00 10.57
C GLY A 243 -4.22 1.65 9.86
N THR A 244 -3.10 1.23 9.29
CA THR A 244 -2.97 -0.07 8.62
C THR A 244 -2.93 -1.22 9.62
N ALA A 245 -2.37 -1.03 10.81
CA ALA A 245 -2.49 -2.02 11.89
C ALA A 245 -3.96 -2.18 12.35
N ALA A 246 -4.70 -1.07 12.44
CA ALA A 246 -6.15 -1.11 12.71
C ALA A 246 -6.93 -1.83 11.60
N ALA A 247 -6.57 -1.61 10.32
CA ALA A 247 -7.14 -2.33 9.18
C ALA A 247 -6.96 -3.84 9.30
N LEU A 248 -5.75 -4.30 9.59
CA LEU A 248 -5.45 -5.72 9.77
C LEU A 248 -6.25 -6.33 10.94
N SER A 249 -6.38 -5.61 12.04
CA SER A 249 -7.18 -6.05 13.20
C SER A 249 -8.68 -6.14 12.87
N LEU A 250 -9.21 -5.19 12.08
CA LEU A 250 -10.58 -5.23 11.59
C LEU A 250 -10.76 -6.40 10.61
N GLN A 251 -9.82 -6.62 9.70
CA GLN A 251 -9.90 -7.71 8.74
C GLN A 251 -9.92 -9.08 9.41
N ASP A 252 -9.07 -9.27 10.43
CA ASP A 252 -9.05 -10.49 11.24
C ASP A 252 -10.40 -10.74 11.94
N SER A 253 -11.03 -9.69 12.46
CA SER A 253 -12.30 -9.80 13.19
C SER A 253 -13.51 -9.99 12.27
N TYR A 254 -13.54 -9.26 11.14
CA TYR A 254 -14.75 -9.12 10.33
C TYR A 254 -14.76 -9.93 9.05
N GLY A 255 -13.62 -10.43 8.56
CA GLY A 255 -13.66 -11.18 7.31
C GLY A 255 -13.61 -10.30 6.06
N LEU A 256 -13.31 -8.99 6.19
CA LEU A 256 -13.25 -8.05 5.07
C LEU A 256 -12.08 -7.06 5.23
N PRO A 257 -11.40 -6.67 4.14
CA PRO A 257 -10.33 -5.67 4.18
C PRO A 257 -10.92 -4.25 4.32
N LEU A 258 -11.05 -3.80 5.57
CA LEU A 258 -11.57 -2.48 6.00
C LEU A 258 -10.43 -1.51 6.38
#